data_AF-A0A6I4XSA7-F1
#
_entry.id   AF-A0A6I4XSA7-F1
#
_cell.length_a   1.000
_cell.length_b   1.000
_cell.length_c   1.000
_cell.angle_alpha   90.00
_cell.angle_beta   90.00
_cell.angle_gamma   90.00
#
_symmetry.space_group_name_H-M   'P 1'
#
loop_
_entity.id
_entity.type
_entity.pdbx_description
1 polymer ?
#
loop_
_entity_poly.entity_id
_entity_poly.type
_entity_poly.pdbx_seq_one_letter_code
_entity_poly.pdbx_strand_id
1 'polypeptide(L)'
;IIDETIVEENRKLYEIIVAKKTEQSVSYTDQELLFGPVLIKKQGPVFTKKWQRELKQRKTVLAQLAKASGEHIEKQAKLQQDQQLIEEVLTNGCER
;
A
#
# COMPACT_ATOMS: atom_id res chain seq x y z
N ILE A 1 0.64 -5.04 16.07
CA ILE A 1 -0.08 -3.77 15.88
C ILE A 1 -1.50 -4.01 16.41
N ILE A 2 -2.04 -3.13 17.24
CA ILE A 2 -3.37 -3.32 17.84
C ILE A 2 -4.46 -2.48 17.18
N ASP A 3 -4.12 -1.32 16.62
CA ASP A 3 -5.04 -0.52 15.80
C ASP A 3 -4.25 0.35 14.81
N GLU A 4 -4.89 0.70 13.70
CA GLU A 4 -4.37 1.67 12.74
C GLU A 4 -5.51 2.51 12.17
N THR A 5 -5.22 3.78 11.94
CA THR A 5 -6.17 4.72 11.35
C THR A 5 -5.46 5.60 10.34
N ILE A 6 -6.14 5.88 9.23
CA ILE A 6 -5.67 6.81 8.20
C ILE A 6 -6.61 8.02 8.15
N VAL A 7 -6.03 9.22 8.18
CA VAL A 7 -6.77 10.49 8.13
C VAL A 7 -6.22 11.39 7.04
N GLU A 8 -7.10 12.19 6.44
CA GLU A 8 -6.72 13.24 5.50
C GLU A 8 -7.05 14.61 6.09
N GLU A 9 -6.03 15.45 6.23
CA GLU A 9 -6.18 16.83 6.69
C GLU A 9 -5.34 17.76 5.80
N ASN A 10 -5.92 18.88 5.33
CA ASN A 10 -5.24 19.83 4.45
C ASN A 10 -4.58 19.18 3.21
N ARG A 11 -5.24 18.18 2.61
CA ARG A 11 -4.74 17.35 1.47
C ARG A 11 -3.47 16.55 1.78
N LYS A 12 -3.10 16.42 3.05
CA LYS A 12 -2.04 15.55 3.54
C LYS A 12 -2.66 14.32 4.17
N LEU A 13 -2.04 13.17 3.93
CA LEU A 13 -2.47 11.88 4.47
C LEU A 13 -1.56 11.53 5.64
N TYR A 14 -2.17 11.13 6.76
CA TYR A 14 -1.46 10.71 7.96
C TYR A 14 -1.91 9.31 8.36
N GLU A 15 -0.95 8.48 8.74
CA GLU A 15 -1.20 7.13 9.27
C GLU A 15 -0.83 7.11 10.75
N ILE A 16 -1.76 6.68 11.57
CA ILE A 16 -1.63 6.54 13.01
C ILE A 16 -1.58 5.05 13.30
N ILE A 17 -0.47 4.57 13.86
CA ILE A 17 -0.27 3.17 14.20
C ILE A 17 -0.21 3.05 15.72
N VAL A 18 -1.08 2.22 16.29
CA VAL A 18 -1.11 1.90 17.71
C VAL A 18 -0.52 0.50 17.89
N ALA A 19 0.56 0.40 18.66
CA ALA A 19 1.23 -0.85 18.94
C ALA A 19 1.35 -1.10 20.43
N LYS A 20 1.25 -2.38 20.82
CA LYS A 20 1.51 -2.86 22.17
C LYS A 20 2.67 -3.84 22.12
N LYS A 21 3.59 -3.74 23.08
CA LYS A 21 4.66 -4.73 23.24
C LYS A 21 4.06 -6.10 23.54
N THR A 22 4.58 -7.13 22.88
CA THR A 22 4.23 -8.52 23.11
C THR A 22 5.51 -9.36 23.13
N GLU A 23 5.50 -10.45 23.89
CA GLU A 23 6.58 -11.45 23.89
C GLU A 23 6.41 -12.49 22.77
N GLN A 24 5.23 -12.53 22.16
CA GLN A 24 4.92 -13.42 21.05
C GLN A 24 5.47 -12.84 19.75
N SER A 25 6.08 -13.69 18.92
CA SER A 25 6.43 -13.32 17.56
C SER A 25 5.16 -13.09 16.73
N VAL A 26 5.09 -11.94 16.07
CA VAL A 26 3.99 -11.62 15.15
C VAL A 26 4.56 -11.60 13.74
N SER A 27 4.11 -12.52 12.89
CA SER A 27 4.40 -12.53 11.46
C SER A 27 3.37 -11.72 10.70
N TYR A 28 3.83 -10.80 9.84
CA TYR A 28 2.97 -10.08 8.92
C TYR A 28 3.22 -10.55 7.50
N THR A 29 2.16 -10.62 6.70
CA THR A 29 2.28 -10.85 5.26
C THR A 29 2.83 -9.61 4.55
N ASP A 30 3.32 -9.74 3.32
CA ASP A 30 3.79 -8.60 2.52
C ASP A 30 2.68 -7.55 2.32
N GLN A 31 1.42 -7.99 2.18
CA GLN A 31 0.27 -7.10 2.11
C GLN A 31 0.07 -6.35 3.43
N GLU A 32 0.12 -7.02 4.57
CA GLU A 32 -0.03 -6.36 5.87
C GLU A 32 1.13 -5.38 6.15
N LEU A 33 2.34 -5.68 5.71
CA LEU A 33 3.49 -4.77 5.81
C LEU A 33 3.35 -3.54 4.90
N LEU A 34 2.75 -3.70 3.73
CA LEU A 34 2.60 -2.62 2.74
C LEU A 34 1.39 -1.72 3.05
N PHE A 35 0.25 -2.32 3.40
CA PHE A 35 -1.03 -1.65 3.56
C PHE A 35 -1.37 -1.33 5.02
N GLY A 36 -0.76 -2.04 5.97
CA GLY A 36 -1.13 -2.03 7.39
C GLY A 36 -2.10 -3.19 7.70
N PRO A 37 -1.82 -4.04 8.72
CA PRO A 37 -2.66 -5.20 9.06
C PRO A 37 -4.08 -4.85 9.50
N VAL A 38 -4.32 -3.60 9.92
CA VAL A 38 -5.64 -3.12 10.32
C VAL A 38 -6.25 -2.27 9.21
N LEU A 39 -5.46 -1.41 8.56
CA LEU A 39 -5.95 -0.56 7.46
C LEU A 39 -6.46 -1.37 6.26
N ILE A 40 -5.76 -2.46 5.90
CA ILE A 40 -6.17 -3.34 4.80
C ILE A 40 -7.52 -4.02 5.04
N LYS A 41 -7.93 -4.17 6.31
CA LYS A 41 -9.24 -4.74 6.69
C LYS A 41 -10.34 -3.68 6.74
N LYS A 42 -9.99 -2.44 7.09
CA LYS A 42 -10.93 -1.31 7.18
C LYS A 42 -11.29 -0.74 5.80
N GLN A 43 -10.31 -0.68 4.88
CA GLN A 43 -10.46 -0.18 3.50
C GLN A 43 -11.30 1.10 3.36
N GLY A 44 -11.12 2.06 4.27
CA GLY A 44 -11.91 3.30 4.28
C GLY A 44 -11.65 4.19 3.04
N PRO A 45 -12.48 5.22 2.81
CA PRO A 45 -12.38 6.09 1.63
C PRO A 45 -11.01 6.78 1.50
N VAL A 46 -10.41 7.17 2.63
CA VAL A 46 -9.08 7.78 2.69
C VAL A 46 -7.98 6.78 2.30
N PHE A 47 -8.13 5.51 2.71
CA PHE A 47 -7.23 4.41 2.33
C PHE A 47 -7.28 4.19 0.82
N THR A 48 -8.47 4.01 0.25
CA THR A 48 -8.66 3.81 -1.19
C THR A 48 -8.09 4.99 -1.98
N LYS A 49 -8.33 6.23 -1.54
CA LYS A 49 -7.79 7.43 -2.17
C LYS A 49 -6.25 7.47 -2.14
N LYS A 50 -5.63 7.12 -1.01
CA LYS A 50 -4.17 7.00 -0.90
C LYS A 50 -3.65 6.00 -1.94
N TRP A 51 -4.20 4.79 -1.94
CA TRP A 51 -3.70 3.70 -2.77
C TRP A 51 -3.98 3.86 -4.26
N GLN A 52 -5.07 4.51 -4.65
CA GLN A 52 -5.30 4.93 -6.04
C GLN A 52 -4.25 5.95 -6.52
N ARG A 53 -3.91 6.93 -5.68
CA ARG A 53 -2.87 7.92 -6.00
C ARG A 53 -1.49 7.25 -6.11
N GLU A 54 -1.18 6.36 -5.18
CA GLU A 54 0.04 5.58 -5.14
C GLU A 54 0.17 4.64 -6.34
N LEU A 55 -0.92 3.98 -6.76
CA LEU A 55 -0.99 3.15 -7.95
C LEU A 55 -0.67 3.96 -9.21
N LYS A 56 -1.27 5.15 -9.34
CA LYS A 56 -1.02 6.05 -10.48
C LYS A 56 0.44 6.50 -10.56
N GLN A 57 1.05 6.83 -9.42
CA GLN A 57 2.46 7.21 -9.35
C GLN A 57 3.36 6.05 -9.78
N ARG A 58 3.13 4.84 -9.24
CA ARG A 58 3.90 3.64 -9.60
C ARG A 58 3.79 3.30 -11.09
N LYS A 59 2.59 3.36 -11.67
CA LYS A 59 2.38 3.19 -13.13
C LYS A 59 3.18 4.20 -13.96
N THR A 60 3.22 5.45 -13.51
CA THR A 60 4.00 6.51 -14.17
C THR A 60 5.49 6.22 -14.09
N VAL A 61 6.00 5.81 -12.93
CA VAL A 61 7.40 5.44 -12.74
C VAL A 61 7.78 4.23 -13.60
N LEU A 62 6.94 3.19 -13.63
CA LEU A 62 7.16 2.02 -14.49
C LEU A 62 7.22 2.39 -15.97
N ALA A 63 6.32 3.27 -16.44
CA ALA A 63 6.34 3.75 -17.82
C ALA A 63 7.59 4.57 -18.17
N GLN A 64 8.14 5.31 -17.20
CA GLN A 64 9.40 6.03 -17.37
C GLN A 64 10.60 5.08 -17.37
N LEU A 65 10.62 4.11 -16.45
CA LEU A 65 11.66 3.07 -16.39
C LEU A 65 11.67 2.20 -17.64
N ALA A 66 10.51 1.88 -18.22
CA ALA A 66 10.44 1.13 -19.47
C ALA A 66 11.06 1.88 -20.67
N LYS A 67 11.13 3.22 -20.62
CA LYS A 67 11.78 4.06 -21.62
C LYS A 67 13.27 4.28 -21.33
N ALA A 68 13.69 4.10 -20.08
CA ALA A 68 15.07 4.23 -19.67
C ALA A 68 15.80 2.90 -19.95
N SER A 69 16.77 2.93 -20.85
CA SER A 69 17.63 1.79 -21.19
C SER A 69 18.66 1.52 -20.08
N GLY A 70 18.21 0.98 -18.95
CA GLY A 70 19.07 0.66 -17.80
C GLY A 70 18.63 -0.61 -17.05
N GLU A 71 19.61 -1.29 -16.44
CA GLU A 71 19.45 -2.48 -15.58
C GLU A 71 18.68 -2.13 -14.29
N HIS A 72 17.37 -1.95 -14.41
CA HIS A 72 16.46 -1.77 -13.27
C HIS A 72 15.42 -2.89 -13.19
N ILE A 73 15.73 -4.06 -13.76
CA ILE A 73 14.81 -5.21 -13.87
C ILE A 73 14.27 -5.62 -12.50
N GLU A 74 15.11 -5.69 -11.46
CA GLU A 74 14.65 -6.03 -10.10
C GLU A 74 13.71 -4.97 -9.51
N LYS A 75 14.03 -3.68 -9.70
CA LYS A 75 13.16 -2.58 -9.25
C LYS A 75 11.84 -2.56 -10.01
N GLN A 76 11.86 -2.84 -11.32
CA GLN A 76 10.67 -2.95 -12.14
C GLN A 76 9.79 -4.12 -11.69
N ALA A 77 10.39 -5.29 -11.46
CA ALA A 77 9.68 -6.47 -10.97
C ALA A 77 9.01 -6.20 -9.62
N LYS A 78 9.72 -5.58 -8.67
CA LYS A 78 9.15 -5.21 -7.37
C LYS A 78 8.01 -4.19 -7.50
N LEU A 79 8.19 -3.17 -8.32
CA LEU A 79 7.14 -2.16 -8.57
C LEU A 79 5.90 -2.77 -9.26
N GLN A 80 6.10 -3.74 -10.16
CA GLN A 80 5.01 -4.47 -10.81
C GLN A 80 4.27 -5.37 -9.82
N GLN A 81 5.00 -6.06 -8.92
CA GLN A 81 4.40 -6.86 -7.86
C GLN A 81 3.58 -5.99 -6.89
N ASP A 82 4.14 -4.88 -6.42
CA ASP A 82 3.42 -3.90 -5.60
C ASP A 82 2.16 -3.38 -6.33
N GLN A 83 2.27 -3.10 -7.64
CA GLN A 83 1.13 -2.64 -8.45
C GLN A 83 -0.01 -3.67 -8.43
N GLN A 84 0.30 -4.95 -8.66
CA GLN A 84 -0.70 -6.02 -8.65
C GLN A 84 -1.36 -6.15 -7.28
N LEU A 85 -0.58 -6.11 -6.20
CA LEU A 85 -1.10 -6.15 -4.84
C LEU A 85 -2.06 -4.97 -4.56
N ILE A 86 -1.71 -3.77 -5.00
CA ILE A 86 -2.57 -2.58 -4.82
C ILE A 86 -3.86 -2.73 -5.64
N GLU A 87 -3.77 -3.22 -6.87
CA GLU A 87 -4.95 -3.45 -7.73
C GLU A 87 -5.89 -4.50 -7.14
N GLU A 88 -5.35 -5.59 -6.60
CA GLU A 88 -6.13 -6.64 -5.93
C GLU A 88 -6.86 -6.08 -4.70
N VAL A 89 -6.14 -5.38 -3.82
CA VAL A 89 -6.72 -4.79 -2.60
C VAL A 89 -7.82 -3.77 -2.92
N LEU A 90 -7.61 -2.93 -3.94
CA LEU A 90 -8.61 -1.94 -4.38
C LEU A 90 -9.83 -2.58 -5.05
N THR A 91 -9.66 -3.71 -5.74
CA THR A 91 -10.76 -4.43 -6.40
C THR A 91 -11.60 -5.19 -5.38
N ASN A 92 -10.95 -5.86 -4.42
CA ASN A 92 -11.62 -6.61 -3.36
C ASN A 92 -12.41 -5.71 -2.38
N GLY A 93 -12.06 -4.42 -2.30
CA GLY A 93 -12.82 -3.43 -1.53
C GLY A 93 -14.08 -2.90 -2.21
N CYS A 94 -14.34 -3.27 -3.47
CA CYS A 94 -15.52 -2.84 -4.22
C CYS A 94 -16.74 -3.77 -4.03
N GLU A 95 -16.59 -4.93 -3.38
CA GLU A 95 -17.65 -5.96 -3.25
C GLU A 95 -18.42 -5.94 -1.89
N ARG A 96 -18.45 -4.84 -1.14
CA ARG A 96 -19.26 -4.75 0.09
C ARG A 96 -20.01 -3.44 0.25
#